data_AF-A0A662VEU4-F1
#
_entry.id   AF-A0A662VEU4-F1
#
_cell.length_a   1.000
_cell.length_b   1.000
_cell.length_c   1.000
_cell.angle_alpha   90.00
_cell.angle_beta   90.00
_cell.angle_gamma   90.00
#
_symmetry.space_group_name_H-M   'P 1'
#
loop_
_entity.id
_entity.type
_entity.pdbx_description
1 polymer ?
#
loop_
_entity_poly.entity_id
_entity_poly.type
_entity_poly.pdbx_seq_one_letter_code
_entity_poly.pdbx_strand_id
1 'polypeptide(L)'
;MKPRIKLVGFDSMGTRGMATIIDTGTYKIVIDPGVSIAPRRYGLPPHDIELDHLEKYLSTIREELLDADIAVITHYHRDHYLYRKGEEIYYKDKVIFLKDPVRNINPSQKIRSYVLLNKMNVKNLARK
;
A
#
# COMPACT_ATOMS: atom_id res chain seq x y z
N MET A 1 -19.81 1.42 -18.60
CA MET A 1 -18.37 1.59 -18.95
C MET A 1 -17.63 0.32 -18.52
N LYS A 2 -16.56 -0.10 -19.22
CA LYS A 2 -15.74 -1.24 -18.76
C LYS A 2 -14.74 -0.75 -17.70
N PRO A 3 -14.45 -1.54 -16.65
CA PRO A 3 -13.45 -1.15 -15.67
C PRO A 3 -12.06 -1.06 -16.30
N ARG A 4 -11.27 -0.09 -15.85
CA ARG A 4 -9.85 0.07 -16.19
C ARG A 4 -9.00 -0.50 -15.06
N ILE A 5 -7.95 -1.22 -15.43
CA ILE A 5 -7.01 -1.81 -14.47
C ILE A 5 -5.62 -1.28 -14.79
N LYS A 6 -4.94 -0.75 -13.77
CA LYS A 6 -3.55 -0.28 -13.85
C LYS A 6 -2.71 -1.03 -12.84
N LEU A 7 -1.63 -1.65 -13.32
CA LEU A 7 -0.62 -2.32 -12.51
C LEU A 7 0.51 -1.33 -12.24
N VAL A 8 0.86 -1.08 -10.98
CA VAL A 8 1.86 -0.07 -10.62
C VAL A 8 3.15 -0.68 -10.11
N GLY A 9 3.09 -1.52 -9.08
CA GLY A 9 4.30 -2.02 -8.42
C GLY A 9 4.20 -3.50 -8.13
N PHE A 10 5.06 -4.28 -8.79
CA PHE A 10 5.07 -5.75 -8.74
C PHE A 10 6.48 -6.30 -8.68
N ASP A 11 6.58 -7.56 -8.26
CA ASP A 11 7.82 -8.35 -8.24
C ASP A 11 8.52 -8.36 -9.61
N SER A 12 7.75 -8.51 -10.69
CA SER A 12 8.26 -8.50 -12.07
C SER A 12 8.69 -7.11 -12.57
N MET A 13 8.38 -6.04 -11.82
CA MET A 13 8.72 -4.66 -12.15
C MET A 13 9.93 -4.14 -11.34
N GLY A 14 10.66 -5.04 -10.67
CA GLY A 14 11.86 -4.69 -9.90
C GLY A 14 11.59 -4.19 -8.48
N THR A 15 10.35 -4.30 -8.00
CA THR A 15 9.98 -4.02 -6.60
C THR A 15 9.53 -5.31 -5.91
N ARG A 16 9.00 -5.20 -4.69
CA ARG A 16 8.14 -6.18 -4.05
C ARG A 16 6.79 -5.53 -3.83
N GLY A 17 5.71 -6.20 -4.18
CA GLY A 17 4.36 -5.70 -3.96
C GLY A 17 3.34 -6.18 -4.99
N MET A 18 2.13 -5.66 -4.89
CA MET A 18 1.02 -5.99 -5.79
C MET A 18 0.08 -4.77 -6.01
N ALA A 19 0.65 -3.56 -6.07
CA ALA A 19 -0.14 -2.34 -6.13
C ALA A 19 -0.97 -2.27 -7.43
N THR A 20 -2.29 -2.38 -7.27
CA THR A 20 -3.26 -2.48 -8.38
C THR A 20 -4.34 -1.43 -8.23
N ILE A 21 -4.62 -0.70 -9.30
CA ILE A 21 -5.69 0.29 -9.34
C ILE A 21 -6.80 -0.23 -10.24
N ILE A 22 -8.03 -0.16 -9.75
CA ILE A 22 -9.24 -0.50 -10.48
C ILE A 22 -10.13 0.73 -10.50
N ASP A 23 -10.43 1.23 -11.69
CA ASP A 23 -11.38 2.31 -11.90
C ASP A 23 -12.61 1.75 -12.62
N THR A 24 -13.75 1.78 -11.93
CA THR A 24 -15.04 1.28 -12.44
C THR A 24 -15.88 2.35 -13.15
N GLY A 25 -15.44 3.61 -13.14
CA GLY A 25 -16.22 4.79 -13.53
C GLY A 25 -17.13 5.34 -12.43
N THR A 26 -17.43 4.55 -11.40
CA THR A 26 -18.17 5.00 -10.20
C THR A 26 -17.27 5.07 -8.99
N TYR A 27 -16.40 4.07 -8.83
CA TYR A 27 -15.44 3.99 -7.73
C TYR A 27 -14.04 3.73 -8.26
N LYS A 28 -13.06 4.38 -7.62
CA LYS A 28 -11.63 4.10 -7.74
C LYS A 28 -11.17 3.30 -6.52
N ILE A 29 -10.63 2.12 -6.79
CA ILE A 29 -10.16 1.16 -5.79
C ILE A 29 -8.65 1.01 -5.95
N VAL A 30 -7.91 1.12 -4.85
CA VAL A 30 -6.47 0.81 -4.83
C VAL A 30 -6.21 -0.36 -3.89
N ILE A 31 -5.73 -1.45 -4.47
CA ILE A 31 -5.41 -2.70 -3.78
C ILE A 31 -3.91 -2.73 -3.49
N ASP A 32 -3.59 -3.06 -2.25
CA ASP A 32 -2.25 -3.15 -1.69
C ASP A 32 -1.37 -1.94 -2.06
N PRO A 33 -1.73 -0.73 -1.55
CA PRO A 33 -1.04 0.52 -1.89
C PRO A 33 0.34 0.60 -1.23
N GLY A 34 1.24 -0.31 -1.59
CA GLY A 34 2.60 -0.34 -1.09
C GLY A 34 3.53 -0.96 -2.13
N VAL A 35 4.81 -0.62 -1.97
CA VAL A 35 5.93 -1.29 -2.62
C VAL A 35 7.13 -1.21 -1.70
N SER A 36 8.01 -2.20 -1.81
CA SER A 36 9.31 -2.18 -1.15
C SER A 36 10.41 -2.73 -2.05
N ILE A 37 11.65 -2.58 -1.60
CA ILE A 37 12.81 -3.27 -2.17
C ILE A 37 13.53 -4.02 -1.04
N ALA A 38 14.38 -4.98 -1.39
CA ALA A 38 15.17 -5.68 -0.39
C ALA A 38 16.19 -4.70 0.22
N PRO A 39 16.31 -4.60 1.55
CA PRO A 39 17.31 -3.72 2.17
C PRO A 39 18.75 -4.15 1.85
N ARG A 40 18.95 -5.45 1.59
CA ARG A 40 20.15 -5.99 0.96
C ARG A 40 19.81 -7.13 0.02
N ARG A 41 20.53 -7.24 -1.09
CA ARG A 41 20.45 -8.36 -2.04
C ARG A 41 21.87 -8.84 -2.34
N TYR A 42 22.12 -10.13 -2.12
CA TYR A 42 23.49 -10.71 -2.17
C TYR A 42 24.51 -9.96 -1.29
N GLY A 43 24.06 -9.44 -0.14
CA GLY A 43 24.92 -8.67 0.78
C GLY A 43 25.18 -7.22 0.37
N LEU A 44 24.69 -6.77 -0.78
CA LEU A 44 24.83 -5.40 -1.26
C LEU A 44 23.60 -4.55 -0.89
N PRO A 45 23.76 -3.25 -0.59
CA PRO A 45 22.62 -2.34 -0.47
C PRO A 45 21.91 -2.17 -1.83
N PRO A 46 20.70 -1.58 -1.84
CA PRO A 46 20.03 -1.25 -3.09
C PRO A 46 20.88 -0.29 -3.92
N HIS A 47 20.86 -0.46 -5.23
CA HIS A 47 21.44 0.50 -6.15
C HIS A 47 20.57 1.77 -6.22
N ASP A 48 21.16 2.92 -6.53
CA ASP A 48 20.40 4.20 -6.61
C ASP A 48 19.22 4.11 -7.59
N ILE A 49 19.42 3.47 -8.74
CA ILE A 49 18.33 3.16 -9.70
C ILE A 49 17.16 2.38 -9.06
N GLU A 50 17.43 1.45 -8.13
CA GLU A 50 16.36 0.72 -7.42
C GLU A 50 15.61 1.65 -6.44
N LEU A 51 16.31 2.61 -5.83
CA LEU A 51 15.72 3.64 -4.97
C LEU A 51 14.87 4.62 -5.78
N ASP A 52 15.35 5.06 -6.94
CA ASP A 52 14.62 5.94 -7.86
C ASP A 52 13.34 5.27 -8.36
N HIS A 53 13.43 3.98 -8.74
CA HIS A 53 12.26 3.19 -9.10
C HIS A 53 11.29 3.03 -7.95
N LEU A 54 11.78 2.74 -6.74
CA LEU A 54 10.92 2.66 -5.55
C LEU A 54 10.15 3.96 -5.35
N GLU A 55 10.80 5.12 -5.41
CA GLU A 55 10.14 6.40 -5.22
C GLU A 55 9.16 6.72 -6.36
N LYS A 56 9.50 6.40 -7.61
CA LYS A 56 8.58 6.54 -8.75
C LYS A 56 7.28 5.76 -8.53
N TYR A 57 7.38 4.51 -8.08
CA TYR A 57 6.20 3.68 -7.79
C TYR A 57 5.42 4.19 -6.58
N LEU A 58 6.10 4.62 -5.52
CA LEU A 58 5.45 5.22 -4.36
C LEU A 58 4.72 6.52 -4.70
N SER A 59 5.32 7.40 -5.50
CA SER A 59 4.66 8.63 -5.99
C SER A 59 3.39 8.28 -6.74
N THR A 60 3.47 7.33 -7.67
CA THR A 60 2.30 6.87 -8.42
C THR A 60 1.22 6.31 -7.49
N ILE A 61 1.59 5.47 -6.51
CA ILE A 61 0.61 4.92 -5.55
C ILE A 61 -0.04 6.01 -4.71
N ARG A 62 0.74 6.98 -4.23
CA ARG A 62 0.25 8.12 -3.43
C ARG A 62 -0.71 8.96 -4.24
N GLU A 63 -0.34 9.31 -5.48
CA GLU A 63 -1.20 10.04 -6.42
C GLU A 63 -2.52 9.30 -6.67
N GLU A 64 -2.45 8.00 -6.95
CA GLU A 64 -3.65 7.18 -7.19
C GLU A 64 -4.50 6.99 -5.94
N LEU A 65 -3.90 7.03 -4.74
CA LEU A 65 -4.63 7.02 -3.49
C LEU A 65 -5.36 8.34 -3.25
N LEU A 66 -4.80 9.51 -3.62
CA LEU A 66 -5.40 10.81 -3.26
C LEU A 66 -6.89 10.90 -3.62
N ASP A 67 -7.25 10.50 -4.83
CA ASP A 67 -8.62 10.49 -5.39
C ASP A 67 -9.32 9.12 -5.32
N ALA A 68 -8.74 8.13 -4.63
CA ALA A 68 -9.38 6.83 -4.45
C ALA A 68 -10.57 6.89 -3.47
N ASP A 69 -11.62 6.14 -3.77
CA ASP A 69 -12.75 5.95 -2.84
C ASP A 69 -12.47 4.85 -1.82
N ILE A 70 -11.77 3.80 -2.28
CA ILE A 70 -11.56 2.55 -1.55
C ILE A 70 -10.08 2.18 -1.55
N ALA A 71 -9.55 1.84 -0.38
CA ALA A 71 -8.26 1.20 -0.23
C ALA A 71 -8.45 -0.24 0.27
N VAL A 72 -7.72 -1.20 -0.30
CA VAL A 72 -7.73 -2.60 0.13
C VAL A 72 -6.33 -2.99 0.57
N ILE A 73 -6.21 -3.57 1.77
CA ILE A 73 -4.95 -4.08 2.32
C ILE A 73 -5.14 -5.56 2.62
N THR A 74 -4.61 -6.41 1.74
CA THR A 74 -4.75 -7.87 1.82
C THR A 74 -3.79 -8.50 2.82
N HIS A 75 -2.67 -7.81 3.11
CA HIS A 75 -1.61 -8.32 3.97
C HIS A 75 -0.87 -7.22 4.72
N TYR A 76 -0.26 -7.55 5.87
CA TYR A 76 0.47 -6.58 6.71
C TYR A 76 1.99 -6.59 6.49
N HIS A 77 2.47 -7.02 5.33
CA HIS A 77 3.86 -6.76 4.93
C HIS A 77 4.00 -5.35 4.32
N ARG A 78 5.19 -4.76 4.49
CA ARG A 78 5.46 -3.32 4.22
C ARG A 78 5.41 -2.94 2.74
N ASP A 79 5.31 -3.93 1.88
CA ASP A 79 5.08 -3.87 0.45
C ASP A 79 3.59 -3.89 0.06
N HIS A 80 2.65 -3.92 1.01
CA HIS A 80 1.21 -3.94 0.72
C HIS A 80 0.46 -2.70 1.21
N TYR A 81 1.12 -1.78 1.91
CA TYR A 81 0.48 -0.55 2.40
C TYR A 81 1.52 0.54 2.62
N LEU A 82 1.08 1.79 2.52
CA LEU A 82 1.83 2.97 2.92
C LEU A 82 1.93 3.04 4.45
N TYR A 83 3.14 3.23 4.97
CA TYR A 83 3.45 3.20 6.40
C TYR A 83 4.52 4.21 6.84
N ARG A 84 5.08 4.97 5.90
CA ARG A 84 6.09 6.00 6.19
C ARG A 84 5.40 7.20 6.83
N LYS A 85 6.19 8.00 7.55
CA LYS A 85 5.70 9.18 8.25
C LYS A 85 4.99 10.13 7.28
N GLY A 86 3.79 10.58 7.64
CA GLY A 86 2.96 11.46 6.81
C GLY A 86 2.09 10.72 5.79
N GLU A 87 2.29 9.42 5.58
CA GLU A 87 1.48 8.65 4.64
C GLU A 87 0.07 8.31 5.18
N GLU A 88 -0.19 8.54 6.47
CA GLU A 88 -1.52 8.37 7.07
C GLU A 88 -2.61 9.21 6.37
N ILE A 89 -2.24 10.36 5.82
CA ILE A 89 -3.17 11.28 5.15
C ILE A 89 -3.82 10.67 3.91
N TYR A 90 -3.13 9.74 3.24
CA TYR A 90 -3.64 9.10 2.03
C TYR A 90 -4.80 8.13 2.31
N TYR A 91 -5.02 7.75 3.57
CA TYR A 91 -6.15 6.91 3.97
C TYR A 91 -7.37 7.70 4.41
N LYS A 92 -7.26 9.02 4.49
CA LYS A 92 -8.32 9.89 4.99
C LYS A 92 -9.56 9.86 4.08
N ASP A 93 -10.73 9.77 4.69
CA ASP A 93 -12.05 9.82 4.06
C ASP A 93 -12.35 8.64 3.09
N LYS A 94 -11.52 7.60 3.10
CA LYS A 94 -11.68 6.39 2.26
C LYS A 94 -12.32 5.25 3.01
N VAL A 95 -13.07 4.42 2.30
CA VAL A 95 -13.47 3.11 2.81
C VAL A 95 -12.26 2.18 2.76
N ILE A 96 -11.90 1.54 3.86
CA ILE A 96 -10.73 0.68 3.93
C ILE A 96 -11.14 -0.76 4.22
N PHE A 97 -10.88 -1.65 3.26
CA PHE A 97 -10.95 -3.08 3.48
C PHE A 97 -9.58 -3.59 3.91
N LEU A 98 -9.53 -4.34 5.01
CA LEU A 98 -8.29 -4.82 5.58
C LEU A 98 -8.43 -6.28 6.00
N LYS A 99 -7.36 -7.05 5.79
CA LYS A 99 -7.21 -8.39 6.39
C LYS A 99 -7.50 -8.31 7.88
N ASP A 100 -8.28 -9.25 8.41
CA ASP A 100 -8.60 -9.29 9.85
C ASP A 100 -7.32 -9.09 10.69
N PRO A 101 -7.22 -8.00 11.50
CA PRO A 101 -6.02 -7.63 12.23
C PRO A 101 -5.82 -8.46 13.51
N VAL A 102 -6.70 -9.42 13.79
CA VAL A 102 -6.70 -10.25 15.01
C VAL A 102 -6.57 -11.73 14.67
N ARG A 103 -7.38 -12.22 13.71
CA ARG A 103 -7.52 -13.65 13.40
C ARG A 103 -6.65 -14.09 12.23
N ASN A 104 -6.09 -15.29 12.35
CA ASN A 104 -5.32 -15.96 11.28
C ASN A 104 -4.15 -15.10 10.76
N ILE A 105 -3.44 -14.43 11.66
CA ILE A 105 -2.24 -13.65 11.35
C ILE A 105 -1.14 -13.89 12.39
N ASN A 106 0.11 -13.80 11.96
CA ASN A 106 1.27 -14.01 12.83
C ASN A 106 1.57 -12.76 13.71
N PRO A 107 2.43 -12.87 14.74
CA PRO A 107 2.76 -11.75 15.63
C PRO A 107 3.31 -10.51 14.89
N SER A 108 4.14 -10.68 13.87
CA SER A 108 4.67 -9.54 13.10
C SER A 108 3.56 -8.78 12.38
N GLN A 109 2.56 -9.48 11.85
CA GLN A 109 1.39 -8.86 11.22
C GLN A 109 0.53 -8.13 12.26
N LYS A 110 0.34 -8.70 13.46
CA LYS A 110 -0.39 -8.05 14.57
C LYS A 110 0.25 -6.72 14.98
N ILE A 111 1.58 -6.68 15.09
CA ILE A 111 2.31 -5.45 15.42
C ILE A 111 2.12 -4.40 14.31
N ARG A 112 2.25 -4.82 13.06
CA ARG A 112 2.14 -3.93 11.90
C ARG A 112 0.72 -3.40 11.69
N SER A 113 -0.30 -4.24 11.88
CA SER A 113 -1.71 -3.82 11.87
C SER A 113 -2.00 -2.84 13.01
N TYR A 114 -1.46 -3.07 14.21
CA TYR A 114 -1.58 -2.14 15.32
C TYR A 114 -0.94 -0.79 15.00
N VAL A 115 0.26 -0.77 14.40
CA VAL A 115 0.93 0.47 13.97
C VAL A 115 0.06 1.22 12.95
N LEU A 116 -0.40 0.56 11.90
CA LEU A 116 -1.24 1.17 10.88
C LEU A 116 -2.54 1.74 11.47
N LEU A 117 -3.30 0.93 12.19
CA LEU A 117 -4.62 1.32 12.66
C LEU A 117 -4.57 2.33 13.81
N ASN A 118 -3.61 2.18 14.73
CA ASN A 118 -3.58 2.94 15.99
C ASN A 118 -2.48 4.00 16.02
N LYS A 119 -1.24 3.66 15.66
CA LYS A 119 -0.13 4.63 15.73
C LYS A 119 -0.17 5.65 14.60
N MET A 120 -0.53 5.21 13.39
CA MET A 120 -0.80 6.10 12.25
C MET A 120 -2.24 6.63 12.24
N ASN A 121 -3.07 6.26 13.23
CA ASN A 121 -4.44 6.74 13.39
C ASN A 121 -5.39 6.46 12.20
N VAL A 122 -5.05 5.52 11.31
CA VAL A 122 -5.83 5.23 10.10
C VAL A 122 -7.27 4.86 10.41
N LYS A 123 -7.53 4.13 11.50
CA LYS A 123 -8.89 3.73 11.90
C LYS A 123 -9.85 4.91 12.16
N ASN A 124 -9.30 6.08 12.47
CA ASN A 124 -10.07 7.30 12.75
C ASN A 124 -10.09 8.26 11.56
N LEU A 125 -9.13 8.15 10.65
CA LEU A 125 -9.07 8.93 9.41
C LEU A 125 -9.93 8.31 8.31
N ALA A 126 -10.07 6.98 8.31
CA ALA A 126 -10.89 6.24 7.39
C ALA A 126 -12.37 6.60 7.51
N ARG A 127 -13.09 6.53 6.40
CA ARG A 127 -14.55 6.59 6.38
C ARG A 127 -15.12 5.34 7.04
N LYS A 128 -16.06 5.56 7.96
CA LYS A 128 -16.81 4.50 8.64
C LYS A 128 -17.85 3.87 7.73
#